data_AF-A0A947TD61-F1
#
_entry.id   AF-A0A947TD61-F1
#
_cell.length_a   1.000
_cell.length_b   1.000
_cell.length_c   1.000
_cell.angle_alpha   90.00
_cell.angle_beta   90.00
_cell.angle_gamma   90.00
#
_symmetry.space_group_name_H-M   'P 1'
#
loop_
_entity.id
_entity.type
_entity.pdbx_description
1 polymer ?
#
loop_
_entity_poly.entity_id
_entity_poly.type
_entity_poly.pdbx_seq_one_letter_code
_entity_poly.pdbx_strand_id
1 'polypeptide(L)'
;MTTASTQSPDRAPDKSSRGQIRGGSGALLDRPDKLAREQFTISDLTSEFGCTARALRFYEDEGLIAPSRVGLSRIYSQRDRARLAWIMRAKNVGFSLTEIREMIDLYDLDDGRVEQRRVTVEKCRKHVAKLKKQRADIDSSIKELTDFIGHVESLDPAR
;
A
#
# COMPACT_ATOMS: atom_id res chain seq x y z
N MET A 1 28.73 58.52 -33.74
CA MET A 1 29.06 57.26 -33.06
C MET A 1 29.03 57.53 -31.55
N THR A 2 28.42 56.60 -30.82
CA THR A 2 28.35 56.48 -29.34
C THR A 2 27.24 57.28 -28.64
N THR A 3 26.20 56.52 -28.27
CA THR A 3 24.98 56.88 -27.56
C THR A 3 25.19 56.90 -26.04
N ALA A 4 24.55 57.85 -25.36
CA ALA A 4 24.38 57.88 -23.91
C ALA A 4 22.91 57.65 -23.54
N SER A 5 22.63 56.71 -22.64
CA SER A 5 21.60 56.76 -21.58
C SER A 5 21.25 55.35 -21.11
N THR A 6 21.42 55.10 -19.80
CA THR A 6 20.35 54.71 -18.86
C THR A 6 20.98 54.08 -17.62
N GLN A 7 20.67 54.66 -16.46
CA GLN A 7 21.11 54.22 -15.14
C GLN A 7 19.90 53.66 -14.38
N SER A 8 20.01 52.39 -13.93
CA SER A 8 19.43 51.72 -12.74
C SER A 8 17.89 51.71 -12.50
N PRO A 9 17.29 50.73 -11.77
CA PRO A 9 17.89 50.02 -10.63
C PRO A 9 17.59 48.51 -10.44
N ASP A 10 18.42 47.92 -9.59
CA ASP A 10 18.17 46.86 -8.60
C ASP A 10 16.75 46.24 -8.52
N ARG A 11 16.65 44.93 -8.83
CA ARG A 11 15.62 44.03 -8.28
C ARG A 11 15.97 42.55 -8.50
N ALA A 12 16.53 41.91 -7.49
CA ALA A 12 16.20 40.50 -7.20
C ALA A 12 15.06 40.48 -6.16
N PRO A 13 14.30 39.39 -5.94
CA PRO A 13 14.28 38.08 -6.62
C PRO A 13 12.87 37.70 -7.13
N ASP A 14 12.73 36.75 -8.07
CA ASP A 14 11.44 36.09 -8.31
C ASP A 14 11.49 34.59 -7.96
N LYS A 15 10.86 34.29 -6.82
CA LYS A 15 10.48 32.95 -6.38
C LYS A 15 9.03 32.72 -6.81
N SER A 16 8.80 32.23 -8.02
CA SER A 16 7.49 31.70 -8.42
C SER A 16 7.69 30.73 -9.57
N SER A 17 7.85 29.43 -9.30
CA SER A 17 6.69 28.56 -9.34
C SER A 17 6.92 27.36 -8.43
N ARG A 18 6.71 27.57 -7.12
CA ARG A 18 6.31 26.47 -6.23
C ARG A 18 4.91 26.05 -6.67
N GLY A 19 4.85 25.09 -7.60
CA GLY A 19 3.67 24.29 -7.85
C GLY A 19 3.35 23.58 -6.54
N GLN A 20 2.50 24.22 -5.74
CA GLN A 20 1.92 23.66 -4.54
C GLN A 20 1.05 22.50 -4.98
N ILE A 21 1.65 21.31 -5.09
CA ILE A 21 0.90 20.05 -5.10
C ILE A 21 0.16 20.07 -3.78
N ARG A 22 -1.12 20.42 -3.84
CA ARG A 22 -2.07 20.26 -2.75
C ARG A 22 -2.11 18.77 -2.47
N GLY A 23 -1.23 18.32 -1.58
CA GLY A 23 -1.23 16.98 -1.01
C GLY A 23 -2.54 16.82 -0.25
N GLY A 24 -3.60 16.45 -0.97
CA GLY A 24 -4.81 15.95 -0.38
C GLY A 24 -4.38 14.81 0.51
N SER A 25 -4.56 15.00 1.83
CA SER A 25 -4.19 14.07 2.87
C SER A 25 -4.72 12.67 2.51
N GLY A 26 -3.87 11.88 1.86
CA GLY A 26 -4.15 10.57 1.29
C GLY A 26 -4.21 9.58 2.43
N ALA A 27 -5.30 9.67 3.21
CA ALA A 27 -5.75 8.70 4.17
C ALA A 27 -4.63 7.92 4.89
N LEU A 28 -3.78 8.55 5.72
CA LEU A 28 -2.96 7.87 6.76
C LEU A 28 -2.07 6.66 6.31
N LEU A 29 -1.97 6.35 5.02
CA LEU A 29 -1.32 5.15 4.51
C LEU A 29 0.06 5.46 3.94
N ASP A 30 0.32 6.73 3.64
CA ASP A 30 1.65 7.31 3.42
C ASP A 30 2.39 7.41 4.74
N ARG A 31 3.14 6.35 5.09
CA ARG A 31 4.35 6.60 5.85
C ARG A 31 5.38 7.14 4.86
N PRO A 32 5.80 8.41 4.99
CA PRO A 32 6.87 8.93 4.16
C PRO A 32 8.08 8.00 4.27
N ASP A 33 8.74 7.76 3.14
CA ASP A 33 9.99 7.01 3.12
C ASP A 33 10.98 7.67 4.11
N LYS A 34 11.69 6.86 4.89
CA LYS A 34 12.61 7.37 5.93
C LYS A 34 13.69 8.30 5.36
N LEU A 35 13.99 8.15 4.08
CA LEU A 35 15.01 8.91 3.35
C LEU A 35 14.40 9.99 2.45
N ALA A 36 13.08 10.24 2.54
CA ALA A 36 12.34 11.21 1.73
C ALA A 36 12.59 11.09 0.21
N ARG A 37 12.84 9.87 -0.28
CA ARG A 37 13.06 9.61 -1.71
C ARG A 37 11.77 9.79 -2.50
N GLU A 38 11.90 10.35 -3.70
CA GLU A 38 10.78 10.54 -4.64
C GLU A 38 10.68 9.43 -5.68
N GLN A 39 11.77 8.70 -5.91
CA GLN A 39 11.92 7.66 -6.93
C GLN A 39 12.60 6.43 -6.32
N PHE A 40 12.16 5.25 -6.77
CA PHE A 40 12.63 3.96 -6.24
C PHE A 40 12.93 3.01 -7.39
N THR A 41 13.95 2.17 -7.24
CA THR A 41 14.24 1.07 -8.16
C THR A 41 13.52 -0.20 -7.73
N ILE A 42 13.57 -1.26 -8.56
CA ILE A 42 13.15 -2.61 -8.14
C ILE A 42 13.85 -2.98 -6.84
N SER A 43 15.18 -2.82 -6.76
CA SER A 43 15.98 -3.24 -5.62
C SER A 43 15.58 -2.52 -4.33
N ASP A 44 15.24 -1.24 -4.42
CA ASP A 44 14.75 -0.47 -3.28
C ASP A 44 13.45 -1.06 -2.73
N LEU A 45 12.46 -1.29 -3.60
CA LEU A 45 11.15 -1.79 -3.18
C LEU A 45 11.18 -3.26 -2.73
N THR A 46 11.99 -4.11 -3.37
CA THR A 46 12.15 -5.50 -2.93
C THR A 46 12.80 -5.56 -1.55
N SER A 47 13.80 -4.70 -1.29
CA SER A 47 14.49 -4.63 0.00
C SER A 47 13.58 -4.08 1.08
N GLU A 48 12.80 -3.05 0.76
CA GLU A 48 11.91 -2.39 1.72
C GLU A 48 10.72 -3.27 2.13
N PHE A 49 10.06 -3.90 1.16
CA PHE A 49 8.82 -4.64 1.40
C PHE A 49 9.02 -6.15 1.55
N GLY A 50 10.25 -6.65 1.38
CA GLY A 50 10.55 -8.08 1.40
C GLY A 50 9.86 -8.88 0.29
N CYS A 51 9.45 -8.21 -0.78
CA CYS A 51 8.81 -8.85 -1.94
C CYS A 51 9.85 -9.23 -3.00
N THR A 52 9.50 -10.16 -3.87
CA THR A 52 10.39 -10.55 -4.99
C THR A 52 10.21 -9.61 -6.18
N ALA A 53 11.24 -9.47 -7.01
CA ALA A 53 11.12 -8.74 -8.28
C ALA A 53 10.04 -9.34 -9.19
N ARG A 54 9.79 -10.65 -9.11
CA ARG A 54 8.68 -11.32 -9.80
C ARG A 54 7.33 -10.81 -9.31
N ALA A 55 7.15 -10.63 -8.01
CA ALA A 55 5.92 -10.09 -7.45
C ALA A 55 5.69 -8.63 -7.88
N LEU A 56 6.73 -7.80 -7.92
CA LEU A 56 6.61 -6.42 -8.44
C LEU A 56 6.16 -6.39 -9.89
N ARG A 57 6.77 -7.19 -10.77
CA ARG A 57 6.35 -7.29 -12.17
C ARG A 57 4.92 -7.79 -12.29
N PHE A 58 4.53 -8.75 -11.48
CA PHE A 58 3.15 -9.21 -11.45
C PHE A 58 2.17 -8.09 -11.07
N TYR A 59 2.51 -7.25 -10.08
CA TYR A 59 1.66 -6.09 -9.74
C TYR A 59 1.65 -5.01 -10.83
N GLU A 60 2.74 -4.85 -11.59
CA GLU A 60 2.82 -4.01 -12.79
C GLU A 60 1.92 -4.54 -13.90
N ASP A 61 2.00 -5.85 -14.21
CA ASP A 61 1.17 -6.51 -15.22
C ASP A 61 -0.32 -6.44 -14.87
N GLU A 62 -0.63 -6.54 -13.58
CA GLU A 62 -1.97 -6.34 -13.04
C GLU A 62 -2.36 -4.84 -13.00
N GLY A 63 -1.50 -3.90 -13.36
CA GLY A 63 -1.83 -2.47 -13.38
C GLY A 63 -2.01 -1.83 -12.00
N LEU A 64 -1.61 -2.52 -10.93
CA LEU A 64 -1.72 -2.02 -9.55
C LEU A 64 -0.62 -1.00 -9.22
N ILE A 65 0.50 -1.08 -9.95
CA ILE A 65 1.61 -0.11 -9.92
C ILE A 65 2.03 0.19 -11.36
N ALA A 66 2.52 1.39 -11.61
CA ALA A 66 2.83 1.85 -12.96
C ALA A 66 4.19 2.58 -12.99
N PRO A 67 5.31 1.84 -12.87
CA PRO A 67 6.63 2.44 -12.94
C PRO A 67 6.88 3.08 -14.32
N SER A 68 7.64 4.18 -14.33
CA SER A 68 8.20 4.70 -15.57
C SER A 68 9.46 3.93 -15.96
N ARG A 69 9.83 4.00 -17.24
CA ARG A 69 11.07 3.41 -17.75
C ARG A 69 12.08 4.50 -18.07
N VAL A 70 13.28 4.36 -17.51
CA VAL A 70 14.44 5.19 -17.83
C VAL A 70 15.52 4.27 -18.37
N GLY A 71 15.66 4.22 -19.70
CA GLY A 71 16.47 3.23 -20.40
C GLY A 71 15.94 1.81 -20.15
N LEU A 72 16.77 0.95 -19.57
CA LEU A 72 16.42 -0.43 -19.21
C LEU A 72 15.85 -0.55 -17.78
N SER A 73 15.89 0.53 -17.00
CA SER A 73 15.53 0.53 -15.58
C SER A 73 14.09 0.95 -15.36
N ARG A 74 13.41 0.25 -14.44
CA ARG A 74 12.09 0.64 -13.91
C ARG A 74 12.27 1.57 -12.73
N ILE A 75 11.59 2.71 -12.79
CA ILE A 75 11.59 3.73 -11.76
C ILE A 75 10.16 3.89 -11.23
N TYR A 76 9.99 3.56 -9.96
CA TYR A 76 8.72 3.65 -9.25
C TYR A 76 8.62 5.00 -8.56
N SER A 77 7.44 5.59 -8.61
CA SER A 77 7.13 6.84 -7.92
C SER A 77 6.82 6.61 -6.44
N GLN A 78 6.73 7.69 -5.67
CA GLN A 78 6.17 7.65 -4.32
C GLN A 78 4.75 7.05 -4.28
N ARG A 79 3.94 7.30 -5.31
CA ARG A 79 2.58 6.74 -5.44
C ARG A 79 2.61 5.23 -5.59
N ASP A 80 3.50 4.70 -6.42
CA ASP A 80 3.68 3.26 -6.59
C ASP A 80 4.14 2.58 -5.30
N ARG A 81 5.06 3.22 -4.57
CA ARG A 81 5.49 2.76 -3.24
C ARG A 81 4.32 2.72 -2.25
N ALA A 82 3.49 3.76 -2.20
CA ALA A 82 2.34 3.83 -1.31
C ALA A 82 1.31 2.73 -1.63
N ARG A 83 1.01 2.52 -2.93
CA ARG A 83 0.16 1.43 -3.41
C ARG A 83 0.73 0.08 -3.04
N LEU A 84 2.03 -0.15 -3.23
CA LEU A 84 2.69 -1.39 -2.87
C LEU A 84 2.61 -1.67 -1.35
N ALA A 85 2.86 -0.67 -0.51
CA ALA A 85 2.71 -0.79 0.95
C ALA A 85 1.28 -1.20 1.36
N TRP A 86 0.29 -0.79 0.57
CA TRP A 86 -1.11 -1.13 0.79
C TRP A 86 -1.42 -2.56 0.34
N ILE A 87 -1.01 -2.94 -0.87
CA ILE A 87 -1.13 -4.31 -1.41
C ILE A 87 -0.53 -5.32 -0.42
N MET A 88 0.67 -5.05 0.09
CA MET A 88 1.36 -5.95 1.01
C MET A 88 0.60 -6.10 2.34
N ARG A 89 0.06 -5.01 2.90
CA ARG A 89 -0.76 -5.07 4.13
C ARG A 89 -2.07 -5.83 3.91
N ALA A 90 -2.74 -5.59 2.80
CA ALA A 90 -4.01 -6.26 2.49
C ALA A 90 -3.82 -7.77 2.24
N LYS A 91 -2.76 -8.16 1.51
CA LYS A 91 -2.42 -9.59 1.34
C LYS A 91 -2.10 -10.27 2.66
N ASN A 92 -1.39 -9.61 3.56
CA ASN A 92 -1.02 -10.17 4.87
C ASN A 92 -2.24 -10.49 5.76
N VAL A 93 -3.35 -9.78 5.57
CA VAL A 93 -4.60 -10.06 6.31
C VAL A 93 -5.57 -10.95 5.54
N GLY A 94 -5.18 -11.45 4.35
CA GLY A 94 -5.94 -12.44 3.59
C GLY A 94 -6.93 -11.88 2.57
N PHE A 95 -6.78 -10.62 2.15
CA PHE A 95 -7.51 -10.13 0.98
C PHE A 95 -6.95 -10.75 -0.31
N SER A 96 -7.86 -11.05 -1.24
CA SER A 96 -7.51 -11.44 -2.60
C SER A 96 -7.01 -10.25 -3.41
N LEU A 97 -6.30 -10.52 -4.51
CA LEU A 97 -5.80 -9.47 -5.39
C LEU A 97 -6.94 -8.68 -6.06
N THR A 98 -8.03 -9.36 -6.42
CA THR A 98 -9.23 -8.74 -6.97
C THR A 98 -9.86 -7.74 -6.00
N GLU A 99 -9.99 -8.12 -4.71
CA GLU A 99 -10.49 -7.19 -3.69
C GLU A 99 -9.57 -6.00 -3.49
N ILE A 100 -8.25 -6.24 -3.54
CA ILE A 100 -7.23 -5.18 -3.45
C ILE A 100 -7.37 -4.20 -4.62
N ARG A 101 -7.52 -4.71 -5.85
CA ARG A 101 -7.75 -3.90 -7.05
C ARG A 101 -8.99 -3.03 -6.90
N GLU A 102 -10.14 -3.62 -6.57
CA GLU A 102 -11.39 -2.87 -6.39
C GLU A 102 -11.25 -1.75 -5.36
N MET A 103 -10.49 -1.99 -4.29
CA MET A 103 -10.25 -0.97 -3.28
C MET A 103 -9.25 0.11 -3.75
N ILE A 104 -8.27 -0.21 -4.61
CA ILE A 104 -7.29 0.73 -5.18
C ILE A 104 -7.90 1.55 -6.32
N ASP A 105 -8.71 0.96 -7.20
CA ASP A 105 -9.31 1.66 -8.34
C ASP A 105 -10.24 2.79 -7.87
N LEU A 106 -10.87 2.62 -6.70
CA LEU A 106 -11.65 3.67 -6.03
C LEU A 106 -10.80 4.86 -5.54
N TYR A 107 -9.47 4.73 -5.40
CA TYR A 107 -8.58 5.86 -5.07
C TYR A 107 -8.27 6.75 -6.29
N ASP A 108 -8.48 6.25 -7.51
CA ASP A 108 -8.17 7.01 -8.73
C ASP A 108 -9.38 7.81 -9.23
N LEU A 109 -10.54 7.64 -8.60
CA LEU A 109 -11.71 8.48 -8.79
C LEU A 109 -11.57 9.73 -7.89
N ASP A 110 -11.37 10.90 -8.51
CA ASP A 110 -11.16 12.19 -7.85
C ASP A 110 -12.47 12.74 -7.21
N ASP A 111 -13.27 11.85 -6.58
CA ASP A 111 -14.65 12.06 -6.14
C ASP A 111 -14.79 12.64 -4.71
N GLY A 112 -13.69 13.06 -4.10
CA GLY A 112 -13.67 13.54 -2.71
C GLY A 112 -13.51 12.44 -1.65
N ARG A 113 -13.25 11.18 -2.03
CA ARG A 113 -12.79 10.10 -1.15
C ARG A 113 -13.81 9.62 -0.11
N VAL A 114 -15.09 9.95 -0.26
CA VAL A 114 -16.15 9.55 0.69
C VAL A 114 -16.61 8.13 0.40
N GLU A 115 -16.94 7.83 -0.86
CA GLU A 115 -17.40 6.50 -1.27
C GLU A 115 -16.29 5.46 -1.14
N GLN A 116 -15.06 5.85 -1.49
CA GLN A 116 -13.85 5.07 -1.27
C GLN A 116 -13.69 4.61 0.19
N ARG A 117 -13.82 5.54 1.16
CA ARG A 117 -13.73 5.21 2.59
C ARG A 117 -14.85 4.27 3.01
N ARG A 118 -16.07 4.51 2.53
CA ARG A 118 -17.25 3.69 2.84
C ARG A 118 -17.02 2.24 2.38
N VAL A 119 -16.66 2.04 1.12
CA VAL A 119 -16.43 0.71 0.53
C VAL A 119 -15.26 -0.01 1.21
N THR A 120 -14.14 0.70 1.46
CA THR A 120 -12.99 0.11 2.16
C THR A 120 -13.38 -0.38 3.55
N VAL A 121 -14.07 0.46 4.34
CA VAL A 121 -14.51 0.09 5.69
C VAL A 121 -15.49 -1.08 5.64
N GLU A 122 -16.41 -1.11 4.67
CA GLU A 122 -17.37 -2.19 4.49
C GLU A 122 -16.67 -3.53 4.21
N LYS A 123 -15.71 -3.56 3.28
CA LYS A 123 -14.92 -4.75 2.96
C LYS A 123 -14.10 -5.22 4.16
N CYS A 124 -13.44 -4.31 4.88
CA CYS A 124 -12.72 -4.63 6.10
C CYS A 124 -13.64 -5.25 7.17
N ARG A 125 -14.84 -4.69 7.39
CA ARG A 125 -15.81 -5.24 8.35
C ARG A 125 -16.28 -6.64 7.97
N LYS A 126 -16.58 -6.88 6.69
CA LYS A 126 -16.94 -8.21 6.17
C LYS A 126 -15.82 -9.22 6.41
N HIS A 127 -14.58 -8.83 6.14
CA HIS A 127 -13.41 -9.70 6.34
C HIS A 127 -13.16 -10.00 7.81
N VAL A 128 -13.28 -8.99 8.69
CA VAL A 128 -13.20 -9.18 10.15
C VAL A 128 -14.28 -10.16 10.64
N ALA A 129 -15.51 -10.04 10.14
CA ALA A 129 -16.59 -10.97 10.51
C ALA A 129 -16.27 -12.41 10.05
N LYS A 130 -15.75 -12.58 8.83
CA LYS A 130 -15.30 -13.88 8.30
C LYS A 130 -14.21 -14.49 9.17
N LEU A 131 -13.16 -13.73 9.50
CA LEU A 131 -12.06 -14.19 10.34
C LEU A 131 -12.52 -14.55 11.76
N LYS A 132 -13.44 -13.77 12.35
CA LYS A 132 -14.03 -14.10 13.65
C LYS A 132 -14.80 -15.42 13.63
N LYS A 133 -15.56 -15.68 12.55
CA LYS A 133 -16.26 -16.95 12.37
C LYS A 133 -15.27 -18.10 12.25
N GLN A 134 -14.26 -17.97 11.38
CA GLN A 134 -13.22 -19.00 11.21
C GLN A 134 -12.48 -19.29 12.53
N ARG A 135 -12.19 -18.27 13.33
CA ARG A 135 -11.60 -18.46 14.65
C ARG A 135 -12.51 -19.28 15.56
N ALA A 136 -13.81 -18.96 15.64
CA ALA A 136 -14.75 -19.71 16.46
C ALA A 136 -14.86 -21.17 16.02
N ASP A 137 -14.88 -21.42 14.70
CA ASP A 137 -14.90 -22.79 14.14
C ASP A 137 -13.62 -23.56 14.54
N ILE A 138 -12.44 -22.93 14.40
CA ILE A 138 -11.15 -23.51 14.81
C ILE A 138 -11.12 -23.79 16.32
N ASP A 139 -11.56 -22.85 17.15
CA ASP A 139 -11.61 -23.00 18.61
C ASP A 139 -12.49 -24.19 19.02
N SER A 140 -13.62 -24.40 18.33
CA SER A 140 -14.50 -25.56 18.54
C SER A 140 -13.79 -26.88 18.20
N SER A 141 -13.12 -26.95 17.05
CA SER A 141 -12.37 -28.14 16.65
C SER A 141 -11.21 -28.45 17.60
N ILE A 142 -10.49 -27.43 18.08
CA ILE A 142 -9.43 -27.60 19.09
C ILE A 142 -10.02 -28.19 20.37
N LYS A 143 -11.16 -27.68 20.83
CA LYS A 143 -11.83 -28.20 22.02
C LYS A 143 -12.24 -29.67 21.86
N GLU A 144 -12.88 -30.02 20.75
CA GLU A 144 -13.29 -31.41 20.47
C GLU A 144 -12.09 -32.37 20.47
N LEU A 145 -10.99 -32.01 19.81
CA LEU A 145 -9.78 -32.81 19.79
C LEU A 145 -9.13 -32.91 21.19
N THR A 146 -9.15 -31.82 21.97
CA THR A 146 -8.61 -31.81 23.34
C THR A 146 -9.42 -32.71 24.27
N ASP A 147 -10.75 -32.62 24.20
CA ASP A 147 -11.66 -33.47 24.97
C ASP A 147 -11.47 -34.95 24.58
N PHE A 148 -11.29 -35.24 23.28
CA PHE A 148 -10.99 -36.59 22.80
C PHE A 148 -9.64 -37.12 23.31
N ILE A 149 -8.58 -36.32 23.27
CA ILE A 149 -7.27 -36.69 23.82
C ILE A 149 -7.40 -37.04 25.30
N GLY A 150 -8.06 -36.19 26.10
CA GLY A 150 -8.26 -36.45 27.52
C GLY A 150 -9.06 -37.74 27.78
N HIS A 151 -10.04 -38.06 26.93
CA HIS A 151 -10.77 -39.31 27.02
C HIS A 151 -9.88 -40.53 26.74
N VAL A 152 -9.09 -40.49 25.65
CA VAL A 152 -8.18 -41.58 25.29
C VAL A 152 -7.12 -41.80 26.37
N GLU A 153 -6.51 -40.74 26.91
CA GLU A 153 -5.53 -40.83 28.00
C GLU A 153 -6.13 -41.42 29.28
N SER A 154 -7.40 -41.12 29.59
CA SER A 154 -8.08 -41.69 30.75
C SER A 154 -8.40 -43.19 30.62
N LEU A 155 -8.45 -43.70 29.39
CA LEU A 155 -8.71 -45.11 29.08
C LEU A 155 -7.44 -45.97 29.08
N ASP A 156 -6.26 -45.35 29.12
CA ASP A 156 -4.98 -46.04 29.21
C ASP A 156 -4.29 -45.82 30.58
N PRO A 157 -4.88 -46.30 31.71
CA PRO A 157 -4.30 -46.12 33.04
C PRO A 157 -3.07 -47.02 33.30
N ALA A 158 -2.53 -47.70 32.28
CA ALA A 158 -1.51 -48.74 32.45
C ALA A 158 -0.28 -48.53 31.54
N ARG A 159 0.53 -47.52 31.90
CA ARG A 159 1.99 -47.58 31.72
C ARG A 159 2.71 -47.03 32.94
#